data_AF-H9A9U0-F1
#
_entry.id   AF-H9A9U0-F1
#
_cell.length_a   1.000
_cell.length_b   1.000
_cell.length_c   1.000
_cell.angle_alpha   90.00
_cell.angle_beta   90.00
_cell.angle_gamma   90.00
#
_symmetry.space_group_name_H-M   'P 1'
#
loop_
_entity.id
_entity.type
_entity.pdbx_description
1 polymer ?
#
loop_
_entity_poly.entity_id
_entity_poly.type
_entity_poly.pdbx_seq_one_letter_code
_entity_poly.pdbx_strand_id
1 'polypeptide(L)' 'MRVTQGCFSFLPDLNDEQIKQQVAYAMSKGWAVSVEWTDDPHPRNSYWELWGLPLFDIQDPAALMYELG' A
#
# COMPACT_ATOMS: atom_id res chain seq x y z
N MET A 1 12.70 -3.81 -17.60
CA MET A 1 12.09 -5.05 -17.05
C MET A 1 11.06 -4.65 -15.99
N ARG A 2 10.09 -5.53 -15.65
CA ARG A 2 9.12 -5.27 -14.58
C ARG A 2 9.71 -5.66 -13.22
N VAL A 3 9.63 -4.79 -12.23
CA VAL A 3 9.96 -5.11 -10.83
C VAL A 3 8.84 -6.00 -10.28
N THR A 4 9.19 -7.08 -9.61
CA THR A 4 8.23 -8.08 -9.09
C THR A 4 8.24 -8.20 -7.57
N GLN A 5 8.78 -7.21 -6.87
CA GLN A 5 8.54 -7.01 -5.43
C GLN A 5 7.06 -6.67 -5.20
N GLY A 6 6.51 -7.01 -4.03
CA GLY A 6 5.07 -6.91 -3.74
C GLY A 6 4.32 -8.22 -4.01
N CYS A 7 3.26 -8.48 -3.24
CA CYS A 7 2.56 -9.77 -3.23
C CYS A 7 1.70 -10.04 -4.47
N PHE A 8 1.38 -9.01 -5.27
CA PHE A 8 0.51 -9.13 -6.44
C PHE A 8 1.18 -8.75 -7.77
N SER A 9 2.50 -8.54 -7.81
CA SER A 9 3.19 -7.96 -8.97
C SER A 9 3.29 -8.86 -10.21
N PHE A 10 2.83 -10.11 -10.10
CA PHE A 10 2.62 -11.05 -11.22
C PHE A 10 1.22 -10.97 -11.83
N LEU A 11 0.29 -10.28 -11.17
CA LEU A 11 -1.01 -9.90 -11.73
C LEU A 11 -0.87 -8.58 -12.52
N PRO A 12 -1.86 -8.21 -13.35
CA PRO A 12 -1.99 -6.84 -13.84
C PRO A 12 -2.01 -5.83 -12.70
N ASP A 13 -1.64 -4.58 -12.99
CA ASP A 13 -1.70 -3.50 -12.01
C ASP A 13 -3.13 -3.37 -11.47
N LEU A 14 -3.24 -3.24 -10.15
CA LEU A 14 -4.52 -3.13 -9.49
C LEU A 14 -5.15 -1.76 -9.81
N ASN A 15 -6.44 -1.75 -10.09
CA ASN A 15 -7.20 -0.50 -10.12
C ASN A 15 -7.61 -0.05 -8.70
N ASP A 16 -8.08 1.19 -8.57
CA ASP A 16 -8.44 1.79 -7.28
C ASP A 16 -9.47 0.96 -6.49
N GLU A 17 -10.43 0.34 -7.18
CA GLU A 17 -11.45 -0.50 -6.53
C GLU A 17 -10.84 -1.78 -5.95
N GLN A 18 -9.89 -2.39 -6.66
CA GLN A 18 -9.15 -3.56 -6.16
C GLN A 18 -8.24 -3.19 -4.98
N ILE A 19 -7.55 -2.04 -5.04
CA ILE A 19 -6.73 -1.53 -3.94
C ILE A 19 -7.61 -1.28 -2.71
N LYS A 20 -8.74 -0.61 -2.88
CA LYS A 20 -9.70 -0.32 -1.81
C LYS A 20 -10.17 -1.59 -1.09
N GLN A 21 -10.37 -2.69 -1.82
CA GLN A 21 -10.74 -3.98 -1.22
C GLN A 21 -9.61 -4.58 -0.37
N GLN A 22 -8.35 -4.44 -0.77
CA GLN A 22 -7.21 -4.89 0.04
C GLN A 22 -7.06 -4.05 1.32
N VAL A 23 -7.26 -2.74 1.22
CA VAL A 23 -7.25 -1.83 2.37
C VAL A 23 -8.38 -2.17 3.35
N ALA A 24 -9.60 -2.37 2.83
CA ALA A 24 -10.76 -2.77 3.62
C ALA A 24 -10.52 -4.11 4.33
N TYR A 25 -9.88 -5.06 3.64
CA TYR A 25 -9.47 -6.32 4.25
C TYR A 25 -8.52 -6.11 5.43
N ALA A 26 -7.43 -5.34 5.25
CA ALA A 26 -6.46 -5.07 6.31
C ALA A 26 -7.11 -4.39 7.52
N MET A 27 -7.93 -3.37 7.29
CA MET A 27 -8.67 -2.66 8.35
C MET A 27 -9.65 -3.59 9.08
N SER A 28 -10.33 -4.50 8.37
CA SER A 28 -11.23 -5.50 8.99
C SER A 28 -10.49 -6.47 9.93
N LYS A 29 -9.17 -6.60 9.77
CA LYS A 29 -8.29 -7.40 10.64
C LYS A 29 -7.71 -6.58 11.80
N GLY A 30 -8.02 -5.29 11.88
CA GLY A 30 -7.45 -4.38 12.88
C GLY A 30 -5.98 -4.06 12.64
N TRP A 31 -5.51 -4.12 11.39
CA TRP A 31 -4.14 -3.77 11.05
C TRP A 31 -4.02 -2.28 10.73
N ALA A 32 -2.95 -1.65 11.20
CA ALA A 32 -2.55 -0.34 10.73
C ALA A 32 -2.05 -0.44 9.28
N VAL A 33 -2.38 0.56 8.46
CA VAL A 33 -1.97 0.61 7.06
C VAL A 33 -1.15 1.88 6.81
N SER A 34 -0.07 1.77 6.04
CA SER A 34 0.81 2.88 5.65
C SER A 34 1.08 2.86 4.15
N VAL A 35 1.58 3.99 3.64
CA VAL A 35 2.06 4.14 2.26
C VAL A 35 3.55 4.49 2.32
N GLU A 36 4.33 3.87 1.44
CA GLU A 36 5.77 4.06 1.31
C GLU A 36 6.12 4.22 -0.18
N TRP A 37 7.20 4.97 -0.47
CA TRP A 37 7.69 5.20 -1.83
C TRP A 37 9.21 5.10 -1.93
N THR A 38 9.72 4.71 -3.10
CA THR A 38 11.14 4.79 -3.44
C THR A 38 11.34 4.89 -4.96
N ASP A 39 12.50 5.40 -5.38
CA ASP A 39 13.03 5.30 -6.74
C ASP A 39 14.21 4.30 -6.87
N ASP A 40 14.65 3.68 -5.76
CA ASP A 40 15.67 2.62 -5.74
C ASP A 40 15.02 1.22 -5.60
N PRO A 41 14.90 0.44 -6.69
CA PRO A 41 14.28 -0.88 -6.67
C PRO A 41 15.22 -2.00 -6.18
N HIS A 42 16.38 -1.67 -5.62
CA HIS A 42 17.33 -2.67 -5.16
C HIS A 42 16.66 -3.63 -4.16
N PRO A 43 16.80 -4.97 -4.31
CA PRO A 43 16.09 -5.96 -3.49
C PRO A 43 16.52 -5.97 -2.01
N ARG A 44 17.52 -5.15 -1.65
CA ARG A 44 18.00 -4.94 -0.28
C ARG A 44 17.76 -3.52 0.24
N ASN A 45 17.07 -2.69 -0.54
CA ASN A 45 16.55 -1.43 -0.04
C ASN A 45 15.36 -1.72 0.87
N SER A 46 15.62 -1.90 2.17
CA SER A 46 14.63 -2.34 3.15
C SER A 46 13.83 -1.21 3.78
N TYR A 47 14.23 0.05 3.58
CA TYR A 47 13.58 1.22 4.17
C TYR A 47 13.22 2.17 3.06
N TRP A 48 11.98 2.08 2.62
CA TRP A 48 11.39 3.08 1.74
C TRP A 48 10.98 4.30 2.56
N GLU A 49 10.74 5.40 1.87
CA GLU A 49 10.40 6.65 2.52
C GLU A 49 8.91 6.64 2.88
N LEU A 50 8.60 7.01 4.13
CA LEU A 50 7.22 7.05 4.63
C LEU A 50 6.44 8.21 4.02
N TRP A 51 5.23 7.93 3.54
CA TRP A 51 4.24 8.96 3.25
C TRP A 51 3.42 9.26 4.51
N GLY A 52 3.86 10.25 5.29
CA GLY A 52 3.22 10.62 6.54
C GLY A 52 3.37 9.56 7.64
N LEU A 53 2.34 9.39 8.47
CA LEU A 53 2.29 8.41 9.56
C LEU A 53 1.36 7.24 9.20
N PRO A 54 1.61 6.02 9.70
CA PRO A 54 0.67 4.92 9.55
C PRO A 54 -0.72 5.28 10.12
N LEU A 55 -1.77 4.83 9.43
CA LEU A 55 -3.16 5.06 9.83
C LEU A 55 -3.60 3.99 10.85
N PHE A 56 -3.38 4.27 12.14
CA PHE A 56 -3.66 3.31 13.23
C PHE A 56 -5.15 3.16 13.56
N ASP A 57 -5.88 4.27 13.70
CA ASP A 57 -7.27 4.29 14.21
C ASP A 57 -8.31 4.59 13.12
N ILE A 58 -7.90 4.56 11.85
CA ILE A 58 -8.77 4.87 10.71
C ILE A 58 -9.49 3.60 10.25
N GLN A 59 -10.82 3.66 10.22
CA GLN A 59 -11.67 2.53 9.85
C GLN A 59 -12.33 2.68 8.47
N ASP A 60 -12.18 3.84 7.83
CA ASP A 60 -12.70 4.09 6.48
C ASP A 60 -11.57 3.93 5.44
N PRO A 61 -11.65 2.92 4.54
CA PRO A 61 -10.67 2.74 3.47
C PRO A 61 -10.53 3.97 2.57
N ALA A 62 -11.57 4.80 2.45
CA ALA A 62 -11.52 6.02 1.66
C ALA A 62 -10.44 7.00 2.13
N ALA A 63 -10.12 7.01 3.43
CA ALA A 63 -9.07 7.86 3.97
C ALA A 63 -7.68 7.47 3.43
N LEU A 64 -7.38 6.18 3.28
CA LEU A 64 -6.12 5.77 2.67
C LEU A 64 -6.11 5.98 1.17
N MET A 65 -7.24 5.76 0.50
CA MET A 65 -7.36 6.05 -0.93
C MET A 65 -7.15 7.54 -1.24
N TYR A 66 -7.49 8.44 -0.31
CA TYR A 66 -7.23 9.87 -0.43
C TYR A 66 -5.71 10.19 -0.40
N GLU A 67 -4.96 9.53 0.48
CA GLU A 67 -3.49 9.71 0.56
C GLU A 67 -2.74 9.15 -0.66
N LEU A 68 -3.36 8.24 -1.43
CA LEU A 68 -2.77 7.65 -2.64
C LEU A 68 -2.99 8.47 -3.92
N GLY A 69 -3.98 9.37 -3.94
CA GLY A 69 -4.42 10.11 -5.14
C GLY A 69 -3.69 11.42 -5.35
#